data_AF-A0A7T5R0E1-F1
#
_entry.id   AF-A0A7T5R0E1-F1
#
_cell.length_a   1.000
_cell.length_b   1.000
_cell.length_c   1.000
_cell.angle_alpha   90.00
_cell.angle_beta   90.00
_cell.angle_gamma   90.00
#
_symmetry.space_group_name_H-M   'P 1'
#
loop_
_entity.id
_entity.type
_entity.pdbx_description
1 polymer ?
#
loop_
_entity_poly.entity_id
_entity_poly.type
_entity_poly.pdbx_seq_one_letter_code
_entity_poly.pdbx_strand_id
1 'polypeptide(L)'
;MDAIKKLIRLLQDDYKVGIETQSKMPVIYIDPNKFDLKNIKSHILAKNTEGIAQEVATQLDEQYPGISEKMSKKELAQIVSDSLTYGPFRDPVLNKHGLCLINQPLGDIAKKDKILDTLGVTLNYDSRHFKPLPGDSSNWTQMIGEHEGEHCNQDPILSIDPMANLKTLDGEIKSDRAALATLRKEGHHDIAKAMIDIRALAAANGDDHHATGIFLDNPEYTGVTKDHFKAAQSFKHQMVLMASESLQITLEESERLRVTEPRKFASTVKDAMDNGIYPGLRDMDETEIENHLADKLGLTLDEFSEQGPQRLREIMPLYYALKATDQLKTRDQEQPHVRDYITAYIGAVDRLMVADTPPLPDHPAAVKKNTYSKPDGTALPTEEQMAQNQSRTLEAKASLESESAIDEAIHKVVKISQEDIDNMKENDPGRYAEIADRLLSQGKISFKTELTLDSDHTDALIAKELGMSREDLRETPQFLKDLAYNKLQGEGALAITIDNPHMKGKVEEDISYYRDIAKEREHEISAENPKEAEPESDATPQAPMAATGAYDYLRSAAQPDAGDGKPQINLHDGDSAAMRIGGLQAGEYFALQADPVLAQQKAAPRPAPAEQKPAPAVRPQPTAAL
;
A
#
# COMPACT_ATOMS: atom_id res chain seq x y z
N MET A 1 -3.67 52.04 1.39
CA MET A 1 -4.09 50.74 0.84
C MET A 1 -3.85 49.61 1.83
N ASP A 2 -2.67 49.51 2.44
CA ASP A 2 -2.25 48.36 3.27
C ASP A 2 -3.23 47.97 4.38
N ALA A 3 -3.85 48.92 5.08
CA ALA A 3 -4.89 48.61 6.08
C ALA A 3 -6.06 47.82 5.48
N ILE A 4 -6.49 48.15 4.25
CA ILE A 4 -7.56 47.44 3.53
C ILE A 4 -7.05 46.08 3.03
N LYS A 5 -5.81 45.97 2.52
CA LYS A 5 -5.22 44.68 2.16
C LYS A 5 -5.10 43.74 3.36
N LYS A 6 -4.72 44.25 4.53
CA LYS A 6 -4.68 43.49 5.80
C LYS A 6 -6.08 43.10 6.28
N LEU A 7 -7.08 43.98 6.13
CA LEU A 7 -8.47 43.68 6.50
C LEU A 7 -9.13 42.68 5.55
N ILE A 8 -8.70 42.66 4.28
CA ILE A 8 -9.10 41.63 3.30
C ILE A 8 -8.41 40.29 3.61
N ARG A 9 -7.09 40.24 3.86
CA ARG A 9 -6.41 39.01 4.34
C ARG A 9 -7.06 38.46 5.63
N LEU A 10 -7.44 39.32 6.57
CA LEU A 10 -8.19 38.93 7.80
C LEU A 10 -9.60 38.32 7.56
N LEU A 11 -10.11 38.38 6.34
CA LEU A 11 -11.38 37.78 5.91
C LEU A 11 -11.21 36.70 4.85
N GLN A 12 -9.97 36.38 4.48
CA GLN A 12 -9.63 35.34 3.52
C GLN A 12 -9.06 34.11 4.23
N ASP A 13 -9.33 32.95 3.63
CA ASP A 13 -8.69 31.69 4.00
C ASP A 13 -7.27 31.69 3.42
N ASP A 14 -6.24 31.94 4.25
CA ASP A 14 -4.84 32.06 3.81
C ASP A 14 -4.36 30.84 3.00
N TYR A 15 -4.92 29.65 3.27
CA TYR A 15 -4.64 28.42 2.53
C TYR A 15 -5.14 28.52 1.08
N LYS A 16 -6.37 29.00 0.90
CA LYS A 16 -6.95 29.26 -0.44
C LYS A 16 -6.23 30.39 -1.16
N VAL A 17 -5.79 31.42 -0.44
CA VAL A 17 -4.97 32.49 -1.02
C VAL A 17 -3.64 31.97 -1.56
N GLY A 18 -2.96 31.07 -0.84
CA GLY A 18 -1.75 30.41 -1.33
C GLY A 18 -2.01 29.56 -2.57
N ILE A 19 -3.07 28.74 -2.53
CA ILE A 19 -3.51 27.89 -3.64
C ILE A 19 -3.80 28.70 -4.90
N GLU A 20 -4.63 29.73 -4.80
CA GLU A 20 -5.07 30.56 -5.93
C GLU A 20 -3.93 31.44 -6.47
N THR A 21 -2.93 31.76 -5.64
CA THR A 21 -1.71 32.45 -6.06
C THR A 21 -0.82 31.54 -6.91
N GLN A 22 -0.69 30.25 -6.57
CA GLN A 22 0.30 29.37 -7.17
C GLN A 22 -0.24 28.40 -8.25
N SER A 23 -1.51 27.99 -8.17
CA SER A 23 -2.11 26.97 -9.05
C SER A 23 -2.27 27.36 -10.52
N LYS A 24 -2.37 28.67 -10.82
CA LYS A 24 -2.52 29.23 -12.18
C LYS A 24 -3.75 28.69 -12.95
N MET A 25 -4.64 27.96 -12.28
CA MET A 25 -5.82 27.27 -12.81
C MET A 25 -6.99 27.42 -11.81
N PRO A 26 -8.26 27.38 -12.24
CA PRO A 26 -9.38 27.27 -11.32
C PRO A 26 -9.29 25.98 -10.48
N VAL A 27 -9.47 26.13 -9.16
CA VAL A 27 -9.40 25.03 -8.19
C VAL A 27 -10.78 24.76 -7.62
N ILE A 28 -11.11 23.47 -7.48
CA ILE A 28 -12.25 22.99 -6.69
C ILE A 28 -11.73 22.37 -5.40
N TYR A 29 -12.31 22.74 -4.26
CA TYR A 29 -11.91 22.25 -2.95
C TYR A 29 -12.82 21.11 -2.52
N ILE A 30 -12.28 19.94 -2.15
CA ILE A 30 -13.09 18.87 -1.53
C ILE A 30 -12.80 18.78 -0.03
N ASP A 31 -13.83 18.56 0.78
CA ASP A 31 -13.70 18.35 2.23
C ASP A 31 -13.56 16.86 2.53
N PRO A 32 -12.36 16.38 2.95
CA PRO A 32 -12.17 14.95 3.16
C PRO A 32 -12.95 14.40 4.36
N ASN A 33 -13.44 15.27 5.27
CA ASN A 33 -14.27 14.88 6.41
C ASN A 33 -15.67 14.39 6.00
N LYS A 34 -16.08 14.62 4.74
CA LYS A 34 -17.35 14.15 4.19
C LYS A 34 -17.35 12.65 3.85
N PHE A 35 -16.16 12.07 3.66
CA PHE A 35 -16.01 10.67 3.29
C PHE A 35 -15.63 9.82 4.52
N ASP A 36 -16.05 8.55 4.54
CA ASP A 36 -15.54 7.60 5.52
C ASP A 36 -14.13 7.13 5.14
N LEU A 37 -13.13 7.93 5.51
CA LEU A 37 -11.71 7.70 5.19
C LEU A 37 -11.19 6.33 5.67
N LYS A 38 -11.81 5.70 6.68
CA LYS A 38 -11.45 4.35 7.12
C LYS A 38 -11.87 3.29 6.12
N ASN A 39 -12.98 3.53 5.41
CA ASN A 39 -13.55 2.66 4.40
C ASN A 39 -13.15 3.02 2.96
N ILE A 40 -12.14 3.87 2.74
CA ILE A 40 -11.62 4.19 1.39
C ILE A 40 -10.42 3.32 1.01
N LYS A 41 -9.60 2.85 1.96
CA LYS A 41 -8.33 2.17 1.64
C LYS A 41 -8.53 0.80 0.97
N SER A 42 -7.81 0.64 -0.16
CA SER A 42 -7.52 -0.55 -0.98
C SER A 42 -8.63 -1.49 -1.47
N HIS A 43 -9.73 -1.72 -0.76
CA HIS A 43 -10.67 -2.82 -1.09
C HIS A 43 -12.17 -2.47 -1.14
N ILE A 44 -12.57 -1.25 -0.76
CA ILE A 44 -14.01 -0.89 -0.59
C ILE A 44 -14.53 0.05 -1.69
N LEU A 45 -13.66 0.67 -2.51
CA LEU A 45 -14.03 1.45 -3.69
C LEU A 45 -14.94 0.69 -4.68
N ALA A 46 -14.84 -0.64 -4.74
CA ALA A 46 -15.69 -1.51 -5.56
C ALA A 46 -17.07 -1.83 -4.95
N LYS A 47 -17.33 -1.44 -3.69
CA LYS A 47 -18.58 -1.71 -2.95
C LYS A 47 -19.39 -0.47 -2.56
N ASN A 48 -18.77 0.72 -2.53
CA ASN A 48 -19.46 2.00 -2.26
C ASN A 48 -19.14 3.09 -3.31
N THR A 49 -18.90 2.70 -4.56
CA THR A 49 -18.57 3.63 -5.66
C THR A 49 -19.65 4.69 -5.85
N GLU A 50 -20.92 4.33 -5.67
CA GLU A 50 -22.07 5.21 -5.91
C GLU A 50 -22.25 6.27 -4.81
N GLY A 51 -22.07 5.91 -3.53
CA GLY A 51 -22.12 6.88 -2.43
C GLY A 51 -20.97 7.89 -2.52
N ILE A 52 -19.75 7.43 -2.82
CA ILE A 52 -18.60 8.31 -3.03
C ILE A 52 -18.83 9.22 -4.24
N ALA A 53 -19.24 8.67 -5.38
CA ALA A 53 -19.50 9.46 -6.59
C ALA A 53 -20.60 10.52 -6.39
N GLN A 54 -21.63 10.24 -5.59
CA GLN A 54 -22.70 11.19 -5.29
C GLN A 54 -22.23 12.32 -4.36
N GLU A 55 -21.41 12.03 -3.35
CA GLU A 55 -20.83 13.05 -2.48
C GLU A 55 -19.85 13.95 -3.25
N VAL A 56 -19.03 13.36 -4.12
CA VAL A 56 -18.14 14.11 -5.03
C VAL A 56 -18.94 14.99 -5.98
N ALA A 57 -19.98 14.45 -6.63
CA ALA A 57 -20.84 15.23 -7.53
C ALA A 57 -21.42 16.47 -6.83
N THR A 58 -21.91 16.32 -5.60
CA THR A 58 -22.41 17.43 -4.77
C THR A 58 -21.34 18.49 -4.53
N GLN A 59 -20.17 18.12 -4.00
CA GLN A 59 -19.11 19.08 -3.68
C GLN A 59 -18.52 19.76 -4.93
N LEU A 60 -18.45 19.04 -6.06
CA LEU A 60 -18.02 19.60 -7.34
C LEU A 60 -19.05 20.62 -7.88
N ASP A 61 -20.34 20.26 -7.92
CA ASP A 61 -21.39 21.14 -8.48
C ASP A 61 -21.76 22.31 -7.55
N GLU A 62 -21.52 22.22 -6.23
CA GLU A 62 -21.63 23.37 -5.31
C GLU A 62 -20.64 24.50 -5.67
N GLN A 63 -19.50 24.17 -6.28
CA GLN A 63 -18.45 25.13 -6.66
C GLN A 63 -18.41 25.42 -8.17
N TYR A 64 -18.79 24.44 -8.99
CA TYR A 64 -18.82 24.55 -10.46
C TYR A 64 -20.05 23.82 -11.03
N PRO A 65 -21.25 24.43 -10.99
CA PRO A 65 -22.50 23.76 -11.36
C PRO A 65 -22.50 23.08 -12.74
N GLY A 66 -22.90 21.81 -12.78
CA GLY A 66 -22.96 21.02 -14.00
C GLY A 66 -21.59 20.54 -14.48
N ILE A 67 -20.61 20.37 -13.58
CA ILE A 67 -19.35 19.68 -13.89
C ILE A 67 -19.48 18.17 -13.70
N SER A 68 -20.25 17.71 -12.70
CA SER A 68 -20.37 16.28 -12.40
C SER A 68 -21.04 15.49 -13.53
N GLU A 69 -22.03 16.09 -14.21
CA GLU A 69 -22.74 15.53 -15.36
C GLU A 69 -21.82 15.18 -16.55
N LYS A 70 -20.60 15.74 -16.58
CA LYS A 70 -19.61 15.50 -17.64
C LYS A 70 -18.70 14.29 -17.35
N MET A 71 -18.89 13.64 -16.21
CA MET A 71 -18.04 12.56 -15.69
C MET A 71 -18.88 11.33 -15.36
N SER A 72 -18.33 10.14 -15.59
CA SER A 72 -18.97 8.91 -15.12
C SER A 72 -18.85 8.78 -13.59
N LYS A 73 -19.78 8.04 -12.95
CA LYS A 73 -19.68 7.68 -11.52
C LYS A 73 -18.34 7.00 -11.17
N LYS A 74 -17.74 6.29 -12.13
CA LYS A 74 -16.40 5.70 -11.97
C LYS A 74 -15.31 6.78 -11.91
N GLU A 75 -15.34 7.76 -12.81
CA GLU A 75 -14.39 8.89 -12.79
C GLU A 75 -14.54 9.73 -11.52
N LEU A 76 -15.77 10.04 -11.10
CA LEU A 76 -16.03 10.78 -9.84
C LEU A 76 -15.46 10.07 -8.61
N ALA A 77 -15.61 8.75 -8.51
CA ALA A 77 -15.00 7.97 -7.43
C ALA A 77 -13.47 7.81 -7.58
N GLN A 78 -12.95 7.78 -8.82
CA GLN A 78 -11.52 7.71 -9.10
C GLN A 78 -10.79 9.00 -8.69
N ILE A 79 -11.38 10.17 -8.97
CA ILE A 79 -10.85 11.49 -8.60
C ILE A 79 -10.53 11.55 -7.09
N VAL A 80 -11.46 11.10 -6.23
CA VAL A 80 -11.23 11.06 -4.77
C VAL A 80 -10.29 9.93 -4.36
N SER A 81 -10.34 8.77 -5.02
CA SER A 81 -9.37 7.70 -4.79
C SER A 81 -7.93 8.19 -5.00
N ASP A 82 -7.66 8.81 -6.14
CA ASP A 82 -6.31 9.25 -6.49
C ASP A 82 -5.90 10.48 -5.66
N SER A 83 -6.79 11.46 -5.45
CA SER A 83 -6.50 12.64 -4.62
C SER A 83 -6.20 12.29 -3.15
N LEU A 84 -6.86 11.26 -2.58
CA LEU A 84 -6.58 10.78 -1.21
C LEU A 84 -5.44 9.75 -1.13
N THR A 85 -4.95 9.23 -2.26
CA THR A 85 -3.84 8.26 -2.30
C THR A 85 -2.50 8.92 -2.65
N TYR A 86 -2.52 9.91 -3.55
CA TYR A 86 -1.31 10.57 -4.07
C TYR A 86 -1.18 12.03 -3.61
N GLY A 87 -2.24 12.64 -3.07
CA GLY A 87 -2.29 14.09 -2.80
C GLY A 87 -2.95 14.85 -3.97
N PRO A 88 -2.99 16.19 -3.93
CA PRO A 88 -3.71 17.02 -4.91
C PRO A 88 -2.95 17.21 -6.24
N PHE A 89 -2.24 16.17 -6.69
CA PHE A 89 -1.65 16.14 -8.02
C PHE A 89 -2.74 16.24 -9.08
N ARG A 90 -2.44 17.01 -10.13
CA ARG A 90 -3.34 17.34 -11.24
C ARG A 90 -4.05 16.11 -11.82
N ASP A 91 -5.33 15.96 -11.51
CA ASP A 91 -6.15 14.82 -11.96
C ASP A 91 -6.38 14.81 -13.50
N PRO A 92 -6.23 13.66 -14.19
CA PRO A 92 -6.42 13.56 -15.63
C PRO A 92 -7.85 13.82 -16.15
N VAL A 93 -8.89 13.73 -15.31
CA VAL A 93 -10.29 13.93 -15.71
C VAL A 93 -10.65 15.41 -15.62
N LEU A 94 -10.45 16.03 -14.45
CA LEU A 94 -10.67 17.45 -14.18
C LEU A 94 -9.83 18.35 -15.09
N ASN A 95 -8.58 17.96 -15.37
CA ASN A 95 -7.72 18.71 -16.28
C ASN A 95 -8.26 18.79 -17.73
N LYS A 96 -9.08 17.83 -18.20
CA LYS A 96 -9.79 17.94 -19.50
C LYS A 96 -10.73 19.14 -19.56
N HIS A 97 -11.18 19.62 -18.40
CA HIS A 97 -12.06 20.76 -18.24
C HIS A 97 -11.31 22.03 -17.79
N GLY A 98 -9.98 21.98 -17.70
CA GLY A 98 -9.14 23.09 -17.23
C GLY A 98 -9.21 23.32 -15.72
N LEU A 99 -9.61 22.30 -14.94
CA LEU A 99 -9.79 22.38 -13.49
C LEU A 99 -8.68 21.61 -12.75
N CYS A 100 -8.35 22.08 -11.55
CA CYS A 100 -7.61 21.33 -10.55
C CYS A 100 -8.52 21.03 -9.34
N LEU A 101 -8.17 20.03 -8.54
CA LEU A 101 -8.86 19.71 -7.28
C LEU A 101 -7.84 19.60 -6.15
N ILE A 102 -8.18 20.17 -5.00
CA ILE A 102 -7.35 20.14 -3.79
C ILE A 102 -8.17 19.69 -2.59
N ASN A 103 -7.61 18.79 -1.78
CA ASN A 103 -8.16 18.40 -0.48
C ASN A 103 -8.07 19.57 0.50
N GLN A 104 -9.18 19.98 1.12
CA GLN A 104 -9.10 20.88 2.27
C GLN A 104 -8.37 20.18 3.44
N PRO A 105 -7.61 20.93 4.26
CA PRO A 105 -7.00 20.37 5.46
C PRO A 105 -8.08 19.79 6.39
N LEU A 106 -7.76 18.67 7.05
CA LEU A 106 -8.60 18.02 8.06
C LEU A 106 -8.72 18.89 9.33
N GLY A 107 -9.54 19.93 9.25
CA GLY A 107 -9.67 20.94 10.30
C GLY A 107 -8.39 21.75 10.47
N ASP A 108 -7.86 21.75 11.69
CA ASP A 108 -6.80 22.67 12.13
C ASP A 108 -5.37 22.28 11.69
N ILE A 109 -5.18 21.21 10.90
CA ILE A 109 -3.85 20.68 10.57
C ILE A 109 -2.93 21.68 9.84
N ALA A 110 -3.48 22.61 9.06
CA ALA A 110 -2.69 23.64 8.35
C ALA A 110 -2.14 24.75 9.28
N LYS A 111 -2.40 24.70 10.59
CA LYS A 111 -1.89 25.67 11.58
C LYS A 111 -0.46 25.36 12.02
N LYS A 112 0.27 26.42 12.39
CA LYS A 112 1.66 26.37 12.83
C LYS A 112 1.93 25.41 14.01
N ASP A 113 1.00 25.27 14.95
CA ASP A 113 1.11 24.33 16.07
C ASP A 113 0.85 22.87 15.67
N LYS A 114 0.34 22.64 14.45
CA LYS A 114 -0.02 21.34 13.88
C LYS A 114 0.84 20.88 12.71
N ILE A 115 1.73 21.71 12.17
CA ILE A 115 2.57 21.32 11.03
C ILE A 115 3.51 20.13 11.34
N LEU A 116 3.96 19.98 12.60
CA LEU A 116 4.78 18.85 13.04
C LEU A 116 3.96 17.54 13.17
N ASP A 117 2.67 17.64 13.51
CA ASP A 117 1.73 16.50 13.50
C ASP A 117 1.42 16.10 12.04
N THR A 118 1.19 17.10 11.19
CA THR A 118 0.76 16.97 9.79
C THR A 118 1.83 16.32 8.92
N LEU A 119 3.09 16.72 9.09
CA LEU A 119 4.24 16.18 8.34
C LEU A 119 4.86 14.95 9.02
N GLY A 120 4.10 14.20 9.83
CA GLY A 120 4.52 12.94 10.43
C GLY A 120 5.72 13.01 11.38
N VAL A 121 6.15 14.22 11.78
CA VAL A 121 7.33 14.41 12.62
C VAL A 121 7.04 13.95 14.06
N THR A 122 5.89 14.31 14.62
CA THR A 122 5.52 13.91 16.00
C THR A 122 5.19 12.43 16.18
N LEU A 123 5.13 11.64 15.10
CA LEU A 123 5.04 10.18 15.17
C LEU A 123 6.26 9.54 15.85
N ASN A 124 7.43 10.21 15.84
CA ASN A 124 8.69 9.71 16.41
C ASN A 124 9.39 10.72 17.34
N TYR A 125 8.86 11.93 17.53
CA TYR A 125 9.49 12.96 18.38
C TYR A 125 8.43 13.68 19.21
N ASP A 126 8.61 13.77 20.53
CA ASP A 126 7.71 14.56 21.39
C ASP A 126 7.75 16.05 20.97
N SER A 127 6.59 16.68 20.78
CA SER A 127 6.48 18.08 20.36
C SER A 127 7.16 19.07 21.33
N ARG A 128 7.36 18.67 22.60
CA ARG A 128 8.10 19.43 23.62
C ARG A 128 9.61 19.40 23.43
N HIS A 129 10.15 18.55 22.56
CA HIS A 129 11.56 18.61 22.15
C HIS A 129 11.81 19.70 21.09
N PHE A 130 10.77 20.32 20.51
CA PHE A 130 10.92 21.36 19.50
C PHE A 130 10.96 22.75 20.13
N LYS A 131 11.82 23.62 19.57
CA LYS A 131 11.75 25.07 19.78
C LYS A 131 10.46 25.60 19.15
N PRO A 132 9.86 26.67 19.68
CA PRO A 132 8.74 27.34 19.01
C PRO A 132 9.12 27.71 17.58
N LEU A 133 8.31 27.29 16.60
CA LEU A 133 8.56 27.61 15.20
C LEU A 133 8.51 29.14 14.96
N PRO A 134 9.21 29.65 13.93
CA PRO A 134 9.13 31.06 13.52
C PRO A 134 7.78 31.44 12.90
N GLY A 135 7.59 32.74 12.62
CA GLY A 135 6.43 33.28 11.88
C GLY A 135 5.08 33.27 12.61
N ASP A 136 4.05 33.80 11.96
CA ASP A 136 2.65 33.67 12.40
C ASP A 136 1.96 32.49 11.70
N SER A 137 0.85 32.00 12.24
CA SER A 137 0.14 30.84 11.66
C SER A 137 -0.29 31.07 10.21
N SER A 138 -0.69 32.29 9.85
CA SER A 138 -1.02 32.69 8.48
C SER A 138 0.11 32.45 7.49
N ASN A 139 1.38 32.69 7.86
CA ASN A 139 2.51 32.41 6.99
C ASN A 139 2.67 30.90 6.70
N TRP A 140 2.44 30.05 7.70
CA TRP A 140 2.49 28.60 7.53
C TRP A 140 1.32 28.10 6.69
N THR A 141 0.11 28.56 7.00
CA THR A 141 -1.12 28.20 6.28
C THR A 141 -1.09 28.67 4.82
N GLN A 142 -0.59 29.87 4.53
CA GLN A 142 -0.34 30.35 3.16
C GLN A 142 0.73 29.53 2.45
N MET A 143 1.86 29.22 3.11
CA MET A 143 2.94 28.41 2.50
C MET A 143 2.49 26.99 2.16
N ILE A 144 1.71 26.34 3.03
CA ILE A 144 1.09 25.04 2.72
C ILE A 144 0.14 25.22 1.53
N GLY A 145 -0.69 26.27 1.50
CA GLY A 145 -1.54 26.58 0.35
C GLY A 145 -0.77 26.75 -0.97
N GLU A 146 0.36 27.46 -0.97
CA GLU A 146 1.21 27.61 -2.16
C GLU A 146 1.86 26.28 -2.59
N HIS A 147 2.21 25.42 -1.63
CA HIS A 147 2.70 24.07 -1.90
C HIS A 147 1.61 23.22 -2.58
N GLU A 148 0.42 23.10 -1.98
CA GLU A 148 -0.69 22.34 -2.57
C GLU A 148 -1.13 22.93 -3.93
N GLY A 149 -1.07 24.25 -4.07
CA GLY A 149 -1.35 24.96 -5.31
C GLY A 149 -0.37 24.60 -6.44
N GLU A 150 0.91 24.38 -6.17
CA GLU A 150 1.87 24.04 -7.22
C GLU A 150 1.64 22.64 -7.80
N HIS A 151 1.05 21.69 -7.04
CA HIS A 151 0.68 20.36 -7.55
C HIS A 151 -0.31 20.40 -8.72
N CYS A 152 -1.11 21.47 -8.84
CA CYS A 152 -1.95 21.74 -10.02
C CYS A 152 -1.16 22.00 -11.31
N ASN A 153 0.08 22.50 -11.22
CA ASN A 153 0.91 22.83 -12.38
C ASN A 153 1.68 21.63 -12.93
N GLN A 154 1.66 20.50 -12.24
CA GLN A 154 2.50 19.34 -12.54
C GLN A 154 1.84 18.39 -13.56
N ASP A 155 2.57 17.35 -13.97
CA ASP A 155 1.98 16.27 -14.78
C ASP A 155 1.26 15.27 -13.87
N PRO A 156 0.14 14.66 -14.31
CA PRO A 156 -0.57 13.67 -13.50
C PRO A 156 0.30 12.46 -13.16
N ILE A 157 0.30 12.07 -11.88
CA ILE A 157 0.93 10.83 -11.41
C ILE A 157 -0.13 9.73 -11.44
N LEU A 158 0.15 8.64 -12.17
CA LEU A 158 -0.76 7.51 -12.30
C LEU A 158 -0.31 6.35 -11.40
N SER A 159 -1.28 5.71 -10.75
CA SER A 159 -1.07 4.54 -9.86
C SER A 159 -0.34 3.36 -10.50
N ILE A 160 -0.37 3.26 -11.83
CA ILE A 160 0.27 2.21 -12.63
C ILE A 160 1.68 2.59 -13.15
N ASP A 161 2.19 3.78 -12.83
CA ASP A 161 3.50 4.23 -13.32
C ASP A 161 4.63 3.62 -12.47
N PRO A 162 5.56 2.82 -13.05
CA PRO A 162 6.69 2.24 -12.32
C PRO A 162 7.69 3.30 -11.80
N MET A 163 7.51 4.56 -12.17
CA MET A 163 8.27 5.71 -11.69
C MET A 163 7.45 6.63 -10.77
N ALA A 164 6.22 6.25 -10.37
CA ALA A 164 5.31 7.09 -9.58
C ALA A 164 5.98 7.74 -8.37
N ASN A 165 6.61 6.96 -7.48
CA ASN A 165 7.28 7.49 -6.28
C ASN A 165 8.38 8.52 -6.60
N LEU A 166 9.13 8.33 -7.69
CA LEU A 166 10.16 9.30 -8.11
C LEU A 166 9.53 10.60 -8.62
N LYS A 167 8.42 10.51 -9.35
CA LYS A 167 7.64 11.67 -9.79
C LYS A 167 7.01 12.42 -8.61
N THR A 168 6.52 11.69 -7.59
CA THR A 168 5.98 12.29 -6.37
C THR A 168 7.07 13.08 -5.64
N LEU A 169 8.23 12.47 -5.35
CA LEU A 169 9.34 13.19 -4.70
C LEU A 169 9.83 14.41 -5.52
N ASP A 170 9.96 14.28 -6.85
CA ASP A 170 10.29 15.40 -7.74
C ASP A 170 9.23 16.52 -7.73
N GLY A 171 7.95 16.14 -7.59
CA GLY A 171 6.82 17.04 -7.46
C GLY A 171 6.76 17.77 -6.12
N GLU A 172 6.95 17.04 -5.02
CA GLU A 172 7.08 17.58 -3.67
C GLU A 172 8.20 18.63 -3.58
N ILE A 173 9.36 18.35 -4.20
CA ILE A 173 10.48 19.31 -4.26
C ILE A 173 10.10 20.55 -5.05
N LYS A 174 9.36 20.44 -6.16
CA LYS A 174 8.89 21.59 -6.95
C LYS A 174 7.91 22.45 -6.14
N SER A 175 6.94 21.83 -5.49
CA SER A 175 5.94 22.49 -4.66
C SER A 175 6.56 23.20 -3.46
N ASP A 176 7.47 22.54 -2.72
CA ASP A 176 8.25 23.17 -1.65
C ASP A 176 9.11 24.32 -2.17
N ARG A 177 9.83 24.16 -3.29
CA ARG A 177 10.67 25.23 -3.87
C ARG A 177 9.85 26.44 -4.30
N ALA A 178 8.63 26.24 -4.80
CA ALA A 178 7.72 27.32 -5.16
C ALA A 178 7.29 28.13 -3.92
N ALA A 179 6.71 27.49 -2.91
CA ALA A 179 6.23 28.17 -1.71
C ALA A 179 7.39 28.81 -0.89
N LEU A 180 8.55 28.16 -0.84
CA LEU A 180 9.76 28.74 -0.25
C LEU A 180 10.27 29.96 -1.02
N ALA A 181 10.07 30.05 -2.33
CA ALA A 181 10.45 31.23 -3.10
C ALA A 181 9.63 32.46 -2.70
N THR A 182 8.33 32.30 -2.42
CA THR A 182 7.48 33.39 -1.90
C THR A 182 7.88 33.79 -0.49
N LEU A 183 8.04 32.84 0.43
CA LEU A 183 8.51 33.15 1.80
C LEU A 183 9.85 33.89 1.80
N ARG A 184 10.84 33.42 1.03
CA ARG A 184 12.14 34.08 0.88
C ARG A 184 12.02 35.48 0.26
N LYS A 185 11.06 35.70 -0.65
CA LYS A 185 10.78 36.99 -1.30
C LYS A 185 10.03 37.99 -0.39
N GLU A 186 9.17 37.51 0.49
CA GLU A 186 8.52 38.33 1.54
C GLU A 186 9.43 38.56 2.76
N GLY A 187 10.62 37.94 2.81
CA GLY A 187 11.63 38.11 3.85
C GLY A 187 11.57 37.08 5.00
N HIS A 188 10.65 36.12 4.91
CA HIS A 188 10.43 35.05 5.88
C HIS A 188 11.46 33.90 5.76
N HIS A 189 12.75 34.25 5.77
CA HIS A 189 13.87 33.31 5.64
C HIS A 189 13.97 32.29 6.79
N ASP A 190 13.48 32.67 7.97
CA ASP A 190 13.39 31.83 9.16
C ASP A 190 12.31 30.75 9.02
N ILE A 191 11.10 31.13 8.57
CA ILE A 191 10.02 30.19 8.22
C ILE A 191 10.48 29.26 7.10
N ALA A 192 11.09 29.83 6.06
CA ALA A 192 11.62 29.07 4.95
C ALA A 192 12.65 28.02 5.43
N LYS A 193 13.59 28.38 6.31
CA LYS A 193 14.56 27.40 6.80
C LYS A 193 13.95 26.36 7.75
N ALA A 194 13.01 26.76 8.60
CA ALA A 194 12.30 25.84 9.48
C ALA A 194 11.53 24.77 8.69
N MET A 195 10.90 25.12 7.57
CA MET A 195 10.21 24.14 6.69
C MET A 195 11.19 23.12 6.07
N ILE A 196 12.35 23.59 5.57
CA ILE A 196 13.40 22.71 5.03
C ILE A 196 13.89 21.72 6.09
N ASP A 197 14.06 22.20 7.33
CA ASP A 197 14.49 21.39 8.46
C ASP A 197 13.39 20.38 8.88
N ILE A 198 12.11 20.78 8.87
CA ILE A 198 10.97 19.89 9.17
C ILE A 198 10.87 18.75 8.13
N ARG A 199 10.99 19.04 6.83
CA ARG A 199 11.01 18.02 5.77
C ARG A 199 12.16 17.02 5.95
N ALA A 200 13.36 17.48 6.35
CA ALA A 200 14.48 16.59 6.65
C ALA A 200 14.22 15.67 7.86
N LEU A 201 13.47 16.14 8.88
CA LEU A 201 13.05 15.30 10.02
C LEU A 201 11.92 14.33 9.66
N ALA A 202 10.98 14.73 8.79
CA ALA A 202 9.91 13.86 8.28
C ALA A 202 10.49 12.69 7.48
N ALA A 203 11.41 12.97 6.56
CA ALA A 203 12.12 11.96 5.80
C ALA A 203 12.87 10.95 6.69
N ALA A 204 13.50 11.44 7.78
CA ALA A 204 14.20 10.59 8.75
C ALA A 204 13.26 9.69 9.59
N ASN A 205 11.94 9.87 9.50
CA ASN A 205 10.94 8.97 10.08
C ASN A 205 10.49 7.86 9.12
N GLY A 206 10.93 7.88 7.85
CA GLY A 206 10.52 6.93 6.81
C GLY A 206 9.53 7.49 5.80
N ASP A 207 9.48 8.81 5.64
CA ASP A 207 8.68 9.50 4.62
C ASP A 207 9.58 9.84 3.40
N ASP A 208 9.78 8.85 2.53
CA ASP A 208 10.67 8.94 1.37
C ASP A 208 10.12 9.82 0.24
N HIS A 209 8.81 10.07 0.22
CA HIS A 209 8.17 11.04 -0.69
C HIS A 209 8.42 12.49 -0.24
N HIS A 210 8.41 12.78 1.06
CA HIS A 210 8.72 14.11 1.59
C HIS A 210 10.21 14.33 1.91
N ALA A 211 11.09 13.54 1.29
CA ALA A 211 12.55 13.68 1.32
C ALA A 211 13.08 14.91 0.55
N THR A 212 12.33 16.01 0.56
CA THR A 212 12.60 17.21 -0.22
C THR A 212 13.79 18.02 0.31
N GLY A 213 14.03 17.98 1.63
CA GLY A 213 14.85 18.95 2.36
C GLY A 213 16.26 19.21 1.79
N ILE A 214 16.98 18.19 1.31
CA ILE A 214 18.33 18.38 0.73
C ILE A 214 18.33 19.21 -0.56
N PHE A 215 17.21 19.22 -1.29
CA PHE A 215 17.08 19.89 -2.58
C PHE A 215 16.64 21.35 -2.46
N LEU A 216 16.07 21.76 -1.33
CA LEU A 216 15.36 23.04 -1.21
C LEU A 216 16.27 24.27 -1.15
N ASP A 217 17.53 24.08 -0.73
CA ASP A 217 18.60 25.09 -0.81
C ASP A 217 19.55 24.86 -2.01
N ASN A 218 19.39 23.80 -2.81
CA ASN A 218 20.27 23.49 -3.95
C ASN A 218 19.94 24.37 -5.18
N PRO A 219 20.87 25.21 -5.68
CA PRO A 219 20.64 26.04 -6.86
C PRO A 219 20.67 25.24 -8.18
N GLU A 220 21.35 24.09 -8.23
CA GLU A 220 21.57 23.26 -9.43
C GLU A 220 20.57 22.09 -9.54
N TYR A 221 19.42 22.19 -8.87
CA TYR A 221 18.38 21.16 -8.92
C TYR A 221 17.79 20.99 -10.34
N THR A 222 18.08 19.85 -10.97
CA THR A 222 17.59 19.47 -12.31
C THR A 222 16.52 18.38 -12.31
N GLY A 223 16.18 17.83 -11.14
CA GLY A 223 15.25 16.71 -10.96
C GLY A 223 15.85 15.56 -10.14
N VAL A 224 14.99 14.68 -9.64
CA VAL A 224 15.39 13.53 -8.80
C VAL A 224 15.84 12.34 -9.66
N THR A 225 16.83 11.58 -9.17
CA THR A 225 17.26 10.31 -9.78
C THR A 225 16.86 9.10 -8.92
N LYS A 226 16.90 7.88 -9.48
CA LYS A 226 16.62 6.66 -8.71
C LYS A 226 17.50 6.51 -7.47
N ASP A 227 18.74 7.00 -7.52
CA ASP A 227 19.69 6.85 -6.41
C ASP A 227 19.47 7.91 -5.31
N HIS A 228 18.91 9.07 -5.64
CA HIS A 228 18.37 10.01 -4.64
C HIS A 228 17.17 9.42 -3.87
N PHE A 229 16.31 8.67 -4.55
CA PHE A 229 15.16 8.01 -3.93
C PHE A 229 15.56 6.80 -3.07
N LYS A 230 16.47 5.94 -3.54
CA LYS A 230 17.10 4.90 -2.70
C LYS A 230 17.77 5.50 -1.46
N ALA A 231 18.41 6.67 -1.61
CA ALA A 231 19.05 7.35 -0.49
C ALA A 231 18.03 7.85 0.54
N ALA A 232 16.89 8.41 0.10
CA ALA A 232 15.77 8.76 0.98
C ALA A 232 15.22 7.54 1.75
N GLN A 233 15.14 6.38 1.10
CA GLN A 233 14.68 5.14 1.75
C GLN A 233 15.67 4.54 2.75
N SER A 234 16.99 4.74 2.54
CA SER A 234 18.03 4.04 3.28
C SER A 234 18.76 4.87 4.34
N PHE A 235 18.77 6.21 4.25
CA PHE A 235 19.58 7.03 5.16
C PHE A 235 19.18 6.88 6.63
N LYS A 236 17.88 6.70 6.93
CA LYS A 236 17.40 6.40 8.30
C LYS A 236 18.12 5.18 8.88
N HIS A 237 18.19 4.09 8.12
CA HIS A 237 18.87 2.87 8.55
C HIS A 237 20.36 3.14 8.77
N GLN A 238 21.03 3.83 7.85
CA GLN A 238 22.45 4.17 8.00
C GLN A 238 22.75 4.97 9.27
N MET A 239 21.91 5.96 9.63
CA MET A 239 22.08 6.69 10.88
C MET A 239 21.96 5.78 12.11
N VAL A 240 21.02 4.83 12.10
CA VAL A 240 20.82 3.86 13.18
C VAL A 240 22.01 2.90 13.30
N LEU A 241 22.52 2.36 12.19
CA LEU A 241 23.74 1.54 12.15
C LEU A 241 24.94 2.32 12.71
N MET A 242 25.15 3.54 12.24
CA MET A 242 26.28 4.37 12.64
C MET A 242 26.27 4.74 14.13
N ALA A 243 25.10 5.08 14.69
CA ALA A 243 24.99 5.37 16.13
C ALA A 243 25.07 4.11 17.00
N SER A 244 24.62 2.96 16.49
CA SER A 244 24.78 1.64 17.13
C SER A 244 26.26 1.26 17.23
N GLU A 245 27.00 1.31 16.12
CA GLU A 245 28.43 1.03 16.06
C GLU A 245 29.25 2.03 16.88
N SER A 246 28.97 3.33 16.75
CA SER A 246 29.72 4.38 17.44
C SER A 246 29.55 4.39 18.97
N LEU A 247 28.45 3.87 19.50
CA LEU A 247 28.20 3.76 20.96
C LEU A 247 28.33 2.33 21.49
N GLN A 248 28.52 1.34 20.61
CA GLN A 248 28.50 -0.10 20.93
C GLN A 248 27.20 -0.51 21.64
N ILE A 249 26.05 -0.05 21.10
CA ILE A 249 24.69 -0.34 21.57
C ILE A 249 23.90 -1.09 20.49
N THR A 250 22.78 -1.74 20.84
CA THR A 250 21.96 -2.45 19.85
C THR A 250 21.21 -1.50 18.89
N LEU A 251 20.75 -2.02 17.75
CA LEU A 251 19.95 -1.26 16.78
C LEU A 251 18.64 -0.74 17.38
N GLU A 252 17.99 -1.51 18.25
CA GLU A 252 16.78 -1.07 18.97
C GLU A 252 17.08 0.08 19.92
N GLU A 253 18.20 0.05 20.62
CA GLU A 253 18.62 1.14 21.50
C GLU A 253 19.05 2.39 20.73
N SER A 254 19.60 2.22 19.52
CA SER A 254 19.93 3.31 18.59
C SER A 254 18.67 3.99 18.02
N GLU A 255 17.65 3.23 17.60
CA GLU A 255 16.33 3.77 17.25
C GLU A 255 15.64 4.43 18.45
N ARG A 256 15.73 3.84 19.65
CA ARG A 256 15.23 4.46 20.89
C ARG A 256 15.95 5.78 21.16
N LEU A 257 17.28 5.83 21.02
CA LEU A 257 18.08 7.03 21.21
C LEU A 257 17.66 8.15 20.25
N ARG A 258 17.40 7.82 18.98
CA ARG A 258 16.86 8.75 17.98
C ARG A 258 15.55 9.41 18.44
N VAL A 259 14.69 8.67 19.13
CA VAL A 259 13.40 9.16 19.65
C VAL A 259 13.57 9.94 20.96
N THR A 260 14.35 9.43 21.93
CA THR A 260 14.37 9.94 23.31
C THR A 260 15.46 10.95 23.63
N GLU A 261 16.57 10.93 22.89
CA GLU A 261 17.70 11.87 23.03
C GLU A 261 18.18 12.28 21.62
N PRO A 262 17.29 12.87 20.78
CA PRO A 262 17.56 13.06 19.35
C PRO A 262 18.80 13.90 19.06
N ARG A 263 19.18 14.84 19.94
CA ARG A 263 20.38 15.65 19.77
C ARG A 263 21.66 14.85 20.01
N LYS A 264 21.66 14.00 21.04
CA LYS A 264 22.73 13.03 21.31
C LYS A 264 22.85 11.99 20.19
N PHE A 265 21.73 11.52 19.64
CA PHE A 265 21.73 10.66 18.44
C PHE A 265 22.37 11.39 17.26
N ALA A 266 21.92 12.60 16.92
CA ALA A 266 22.47 13.38 15.82
C ALA A 266 23.97 13.70 15.99
N SER A 267 24.44 14.02 17.19
CA SER A 267 25.86 14.23 17.45
C SER A 267 26.67 12.94 17.30
N THR A 268 26.13 11.80 17.78
CA THR A 268 26.75 10.48 17.61
C THR A 268 26.88 10.12 16.13
N VAL A 269 25.82 10.32 15.34
CA VAL A 269 25.85 10.08 13.88
C VAL A 269 26.86 10.99 13.21
N LYS A 270 26.91 12.29 13.57
CA LYS A 270 27.90 13.24 13.03
C LYS A 270 29.33 12.79 13.33
N ASP A 271 29.61 12.42 14.58
CA ASP A 271 30.94 11.99 14.98
C ASP A 271 31.31 10.64 14.35
N ALA A 272 30.33 9.77 14.08
CA ALA A 272 30.51 8.56 13.27
C ALA A 272 30.80 8.88 11.79
N MET A 273 30.20 9.92 11.19
CA MET A 273 30.54 10.38 9.84
C MET A 273 31.98 10.91 9.76
N ASP A 274 32.41 11.67 10.78
CA ASP A 274 33.72 12.31 10.83
C ASP A 274 34.85 11.31 11.13
N ASN A 275 34.57 10.25 11.91
CA ASN A 275 35.51 9.16 12.19
C ASN A 275 35.50 8.02 11.14
N GLY A 276 34.76 8.16 10.04
CA GLY A 276 34.76 7.15 8.96
C GLY A 276 34.01 5.85 9.30
N ILE A 277 33.04 5.91 10.22
CA ILE A 277 32.11 4.81 10.52
C ILE A 277 30.97 4.75 9.48
N TYR A 278 30.85 5.75 8.60
CA TYR A 278 29.94 5.75 7.44
C TYR A 278 30.47 4.90 6.27
N PRO A 279 29.60 4.19 5.51
CA PRO A 279 28.30 3.68 5.93
C PRO A 279 28.46 2.65 7.07
N GLY A 280 27.42 2.52 7.90
CA GLY A 280 27.51 1.77 9.15
C GLY A 280 27.70 0.26 8.95
N LEU A 281 28.23 -0.43 9.96
CA LEU A 281 28.25 -1.89 9.97
C LEU A 281 26.85 -2.44 10.24
N ARG A 282 26.41 -3.37 9.38
CA ARG A 282 25.24 -4.24 9.59
C ARG A 282 25.64 -5.69 9.41
N ASP A 283 24.81 -6.60 9.90
CA ASP A 283 24.94 -8.02 9.55
C ASP A 283 24.70 -8.21 8.04
N MET A 284 25.42 -9.17 7.45
CA MET A 284 25.22 -9.62 6.07
C MET A 284 23.88 -10.36 5.91
N ASP A 285 23.21 -10.22 4.77
CA ASP A 285 22.07 -11.07 4.42
C ASP A 285 22.52 -12.49 4.00
N GLU A 286 21.59 -13.43 3.85
CA GLU A 286 21.96 -14.83 3.52
C GLU A 286 22.75 -14.96 2.21
N THR A 287 22.41 -14.16 1.19
CA THR A 287 23.10 -14.14 -0.10
C THR A 287 24.51 -13.55 0.05
N GLU A 288 24.66 -12.49 0.85
CA GLU A 288 25.98 -11.91 1.17
C GLU A 288 26.85 -12.89 1.98
N ILE A 289 26.30 -13.60 2.97
CA ILE A 289 27.02 -14.63 3.74
C ILE A 289 27.44 -15.78 2.81
N GLU A 290 26.56 -16.25 1.93
CA GLU A 290 26.85 -17.30 0.95
C GLU A 290 27.99 -16.88 -0.01
N ASN A 291 27.90 -15.68 -0.61
CA ASN A 291 28.97 -15.11 -1.43
C ASN A 291 30.30 -15.02 -0.66
N HIS A 292 30.26 -14.58 0.60
CA HIS A 292 31.47 -14.44 1.41
C HIS A 292 32.09 -15.80 1.75
N LEU A 293 31.28 -16.84 1.99
CA LEU A 293 31.77 -18.21 2.19
C LEU A 293 32.35 -18.81 0.91
N ALA A 294 31.73 -18.56 -0.25
CA ALA A 294 32.23 -19.02 -1.56
C ALA A 294 33.61 -18.41 -1.87
N ASP A 295 33.76 -17.09 -1.75
CA ASP A 295 35.03 -16.36 -1.93
C ASP A 295 36.13 -16.90 -1.00
N LYS A 296 35.84 -17.05 0.30
CA LYS A 296 36.78 -17.58 1.30
C LYS A 296 37.19 -19.03 1.04
N LEU A 297 36.41 -19.80 0.28
CA LEU A 297 36.72 -21.18 -0.13
C LEU A 297 37.28 -21.30 -1.55
N GLY A 298 37.41 -20.17 -2.27
CA GLY A 298 37.90 -20.12 -3.65
C GLY A 298 36.93 -20.70 -4.68
N LEU A 299 35.62 -20.58 -4.45
CA LEU A 299 34.55 -21.08 -5.32
C LEU A 299 33.74 -19.93 -5.94
N THR A 300 33.14 -20.18 -7.10
CA THR A 300 31.96 -19.44 -7.58
C THR A 300 30.70 -19.85 -6.79
N LEU A 301 29.61 -19.08 -6.88
CA LEU A 301 28.32 -19.45 -6.28
C LEU A 301 27.77 -20.78 -6.83
N ASP A 302 27.92 -21.00 -8.14
CA ASP A 302 27.47 -22.25 -8.79
C ASP A 302 28.23 -23.46 -8.23
N GLU A 303 29.56 -23.36 -8.12
CA GLU A 303 30.40 -24.40 -7.50
C GLU A 303 30.13 -24.56 -6.00
N PHE A 304 29.82 -23.47 -5.28
CA PHE A 304 29.44 -23.53 -3.87
C PHE A 304 28.09 -24.24 -3.67
N SER A 305 27.16 -24.06 -4.61
CA SER A 305 25.86 -24.73 -4.62
C SER A 305 25.99 -26.23 -4.93
N GLU A 306 26.79 -26.58 -5.95
CA GLU A 306 27.00 -27.97 -6.38
C GLU A 306 27.87 -28.79 -5.40
N GLN A 307 28.94 -28.19 -4.87
CA GLN A 307 29.95 -28.87 -4.03
C GLN A 307 29.76 -28.62 -2.52
N GLY A 308 28.92 -27.64 -2.16
CA GLY A 308 28.62 -27.28 -0.78
C GLY A 308 28.14 -28.44 0.10
N PRO A 309 27.24 -29.34 -0.35
CA PRO A 309 26.77 -30.46 0.45
C PRO A 309 27.92 -31.38 0.90
N GLN A 310 28.91 -31.61 0.03
CA GLN A 310 30.08 -32.44 0.33
C GLN A 310 31.12 -31.68 1.16
N ARG A 311 31.20 -30.35 1.02
CA ARG A 311 32.14 -29.46 1.73
C ARG A 311 31.61 -28.87 3.05
N LEU A 312 30.43 -29.28 3.54
CA LEU A 312 29.86 -28.81 4.82
C LEU A 312 30.83 -28.81 6.02
N ARG A 313 31.73 -29.81 6.10
CA ARG A 313 32.74 -29.91 7.16
C ARG A 313 33.84 -28.84 7.09
N GLU A 314 33.96 -28.13 5.98
CA GLU A 314 34.83 -26.96 5.79
C GLU A 314 34.02 -25.65 5.94
N ILE A 315 32.79 -25.63 5.40
CA ILE A 315 31.88 -24.48 5.43
C ILE A 315 31.46 -24.13 6.86
N MET A 316 31.03 -25.10 7.68
CA MET A 316 30.49 -24.80 9.01
C MET A 316 31.54 -24.23 9.98
N PRO A 317 32.77 -24.78 10.10
CA PRO A 317 33.83 -24.15 10.89
C PRO A 317 34.20 -22.75 10.39
N LEU A 318 34.17 -22.52 9.07
CA LEU A 318 34.41 -21.20 8.49
C LEU A 318 33.30 -20.20 8.84
N TYR A 319 32.03 -20.57 8.66
CA TYR A 319 30.87 -19.76 9.07
C TYR A 319 30.95 -19.36 10.55
N TYR A 320 31.19 -20.31 11.44
CA TYR A 320 31.34 -20.01 12.87
C TYR A 320 32.58 -19.17 13.19
N ALA A 321 33.70 -19.35 12.48
CA ALA A 321 34.89 -18.51 12.67
C ALA A 321 34.65 -17.06 12.21
N LEU A 322 33.94 -16.86 11.09
CA LEU A 322 33.55 -15.54 10.61
C LEU A 322 32.54 -14.87 11.57
N LYS A 323 31.52 -15.62 12.03
CA LYS A 323 30.51 -15.15 13.01
C LYS A 323 31.16 -14.76 14.35
N ALA A 324 32.09 -15.57 14.85
CA ALA A 324 32.82 -15.31 16.10
C ALA A 324 33.89 -14.21 16.01
N THR A 325 34.13 -13.65 14.82
CA THR A 325 35.07 -12.53 14.60
C THR A 325 34.42 -11.32 13.92
N ASP A 326 33.08 -11.24 13.94
CA ASP A 326 32.28 -10.18 13.31
C ASP A 326 32.53 -9.97 11.79
N GLN A 327 33.19 -10.92 11.12
CA GLN A 327 33.42 -10.90 9.66
C GLN A 327 32.16 -11.22 8.84
N LEU A 328 31.04 -11.56 9.49
CA LEU A 328 29.70 -11.61 8.85
C LEU A 328 28.96 -10.26 8.95
N LYS A 329 29.68 -9.18 9.28
CA LYS A 329 29.18 -7.81 9.16
C LYS A 329 29.78 -7.14 7.93
N THR A 330 28.96 -6.41 7.20
CA THR A 330 29.33 -5.63 6.03
C THR A 330 28.96 -4.16 6.23
N ARG A 331 29.46 -3.31 5.35
CA ARG A 331 28.96 -1.93 5.18
C ARG A 331 28.16 -1.88 3.89
N ASP A 332 27.04 -1.18 3.88
CA ASP A 332 26.28 -0.98 2.65
C ASP A 332 27.11 -0.25 1.59
N GLN A 333 26.76 -0.44 0.31
CA GLN A 333 27.36 0.34 -0.77
C GLN A 333 27.10 1.83 -0.53
N GLU A 334 28.15 2.66 -0.60
CA GLU A 334 28.06 4.10 -0.36
C GLU A 334 27.18 4.76 -1.42
N GLN A 335 25.91 4.96 -1.10
CA GLN A 335 24.99 5.69 -1.96
C GLN A 335 25.34 7.18 -1.92
N PRO A 336 25.58 7.84 -3.07
CA PRO A 336 26.23 9.16 -3.12
C PRO A 336 25.45 10.26 -2.39
N HIS A 337 24.11 10.13 -2.28
CA HIS A 337 23.23 11.13 -1.70
C HIS A 337 22.84 10.85 -0.23
N VAL A 338 23.15 9.67 0.32
CA VAL A 338 22.80 9.36 1.72
C VAL A 338 23.52 10.29 2.68
N ARG A 339 24.80 10.62 2.40
CA ARG A 339 25.58 11.56 3.21
C ARG A 339 24.93 12.93 3.32
N ASP A 340 24.28 13.40 2.26
CA ASP A 340 23.59 14.69 2.22
C ASP A 340 22.33 14.68 3.09
N TYR A 341 21.53 13.61 3.01
CA TYR A 341 20.34 13.43 3.86
C TYR A 341 20.69 13.38 5.35
N ILE A 342 21.73 12.63 5.72
CA ILE A 342 22.22 12.56 7.10
C ILE A 342 22.69 13.95 7.57
N THR A 343 23.42 14.69 6.72
CA THR A 343 23.89 16.05 7.03
C THR A 343 22.73 17.04 7.24
N ALA A 344 21.69 16.96 6.40
CA ALA A 344 20.49 17.77 6.54
C ALA A 344 19.71 17.43 7.83
N TYR A 345 19.56 16.15 8.15
CA TYR A 345 18.94 15.68 9.40
C TYR A 345 19.67 16.23 10.63
N ILE A 346 21.00 16.06 10.73
CA ILE A 346 21.80 16.56 11.86
C ILE A 346 21.59 18.08 12.03
N GLY A 347 21.68 18.83 10.93
CA GLY A 347 21.47 20.27 10.95
C GLY A 347 20.04 20.67 11.36
N ALA A 348 19.03 19.90 10.97
CA ALA A 348 17.64 20.12 11.34
C ALA A 348 17.40 19.86 12.83
N VAL A 349 17.98 18.79 13.39
CA VAL A 349 17.96 18.50 14.83
C VAL A 349 18.58 19.64 15.63
N ASP A 350 19.77 20.11 15.26
CA ASP A 350 20.42 21.24 15.97
C ASP A 350 19.63 22.55 15.89
N ARG A 351 19.02 22.83 14.74
CA ARG A 351 18.23 24.06 14.53
C ARG A 351 16.86 24.02 15.18
N LEU A 352 16.14 22.90 15.12
CA LEU A 352 14.77 22.80 15.62
C LEU A 352 14.65 22.30 17.06
N MET A 353 15.56 21.46 17.57
CA MET A 353 15.34 20.79 18.87
C MET A 353 16.02 21.48 20.05
N VAL A 354 15.36 21.50 21.20
CA VAL A 354 15.93 21.97 22.47
C VAL A 354 16.97 20.99 23.02
N ALA A 355 17.87 21.45 23.90
CA ALA A 355 18.75 20.55 24.63
C ALA A 355 17.94 19.56 25.49
N ASP A 356 18.44 18.33 25.61
CA ASP A 356 17.63 17.14 25.87
C ASP A 356 16.76 17.24 27.13
N THR A 357 15.47 17.46 26.92
CA THR A 357 14.43 17.38 27.95
C THR A 357 14.33 15.92 28.41
N PRO A 358 14.33 15.61 29.73
CA PRO A 358 14.21 14.23 30.18
C PRO A 358 12.89 13.60 29.67
N PRO A 359 12.91 12.31 29.28
CA PRO A 359 11.74 11.64 28.74
C PRO A 359 10.59 11.63 29.74
N LEU A 360 9.36 11.66 29.23
CA LEU A 360 8.17 11.42 30.06
C LEU A 360 8.22 9.99 30.61
N PRO A 361 7.94 9.78 31.92
CA PRO A 361 7.40 8.49 32.32
C PRO A 361 6.09 8.23 31.55
N ASP A 362 5.84 6.97 31.20
CA ASP A 362 4.59 6.49 30.63
C ASP A 362 4.20 7.04 29.24
N HIS A 363 5.18 7.27 28.36
CA HIS A 363 4.91 7.04 26.93
C HIS A 363 4.74 5.52 26.73
N PRO A 364 3.56 5.00 26.34
CA PRO A 364 3.39 3.58 26.12
C PRO A 364 4.31 3.14 24.98
N ALA A 365 5.15 2.13 25.25
CA ALA A 365 6.16 1.65 24.32
C ALA A 365 5.54 1.29 22.96
N ALA A 366 6.35 1.45 21.90
CA ALA A 366 5.97 1.32 20.50
C ALA A 366 4.94 0.21 20.24
N VAL A 367 3.90 0.55 19.45
CA VAL A 367 2.75 -0.30 19.12
C VAL A 367 3.17 -1.75 19.05
N LYS A 368 2.75 -2.55 20.04
CA LYS A 368 3.13 -3.95 20.14
C LYS A 368 2.89 -4.61 18.79
N LYS A 369 3.97 -5.08 18.14
CA LYS A 369 3.87 -5.91 16.93
C LYS A 369 2.80 -6.97 17.21
N ASN A 370 1.87 -7.17 16.28
CA ASN A 370 0.83 -8.17 16.43
C ASN A 370 1.47 -9.54 16.68
N THR A 371 1.56 -9.92 17.95
CA THR A 371 1.84 -11.29 18.35
C THR A 371 0.63 -12.08 17.92
N TYR A 372 0.72 -12.64 16.70
CA TYR A 372 -0.08 -13.79 16.31
C TYR A 372 0.19 -14.85 17.36
N SER A 373 -0.71 -14.95 18.35
CA SER A 373 -0.75 -16.05 19.28
C SER A 373 -1.02 -17.30 18.44
N LYS A 374 0.04 -17.99 18.04
CA LYS A 374 -0.07 -19.36 17.54
C LYS A 374 -0.93 -20.13 18.55
N PRO A 375 -1.89 -20.95 18.12
CA PRO A 375 -2.57 -21.88 19.03
C PRO A 375 -1.51 -22.64 19.84
N ASP A 376 -1.79 -22.86 21.12
CA ASP A 376 -0.83 -23.40 22.10
C ASP A 376 -0.60 -24.91 21.86
N GLY A 377 0.12 -25.21 20.77
CA GLY A 377 0.46 -26.56 20.30
C GLY A 377 1.59 -27.21 21.08
N THR A 378 1.71 -26.91 22.37
CA THR A 378 2.76 -27.42 23.27
C THR A 378 2.49 -28.84 23.77
N ALA A 379 1.26 -29.35 23.58
CA ALA A 379 0.94 -30.76 23.76
C ALA A 379 1.45 -31.58 22.56
N LEU A 380 2.63 -32.19 22.72
CA LEU A 380 3.11 -33.25 21.81
C LEU A 380 2.04 -34.37 21.72
N PRO A 381 1.81 -34.95 20.52
CA PRO A 381 0.84 -36.03 20.36
C PRO A 381 1.24 -37.24 21.24
N THR A 382 0.25 -37.93 21.79
CA THR A 382 0.50 -39.13 22.60
C THR A 382 1.10 -40.25 21.75
N GLU A 383 1.79 -41.20 22.37
CA GLU A 383 2.35 -42.38 21.70
C GLU A 383 1.29 -43.14 20.87
N GLU A 384 0.06 -43.24 21.39
CA GLU A 384 -1.09 -43.80 20.69
C GLU A 384 -1.53 -42.94 19.48
N GLN A 385 -1.55 -41.61 19.60
CA GLN A 385 -1.86 -40.71 18.49
C GLN A 385 -0.78 -40.75 17.40
N MET A 386 0.50 -40.85 17.77
CA MET A 386 1.61 -41.01 16.83
C MET A 386 1.48 -42.34 16.07
N ALA A 387 1.22 -43.45 16.76
CA ALA A 387 0.99 -44.75 16.14
C ALA A 387 -0.24 -44.77 15.21
N GLN A 388 -1.36 -44.13 15.61
CA GLN A 388 -2.55 -43.99 14.76
C GLN A 388 -2.27 -43.14 13.51
N ASN A 389 -1.53 -42.04 13.63
CA ASN A 389 -1.15 -41.21 12.50
C ASN A 389 -0.20 -41.96 11.54
N GLN A 390 0.82 -42.64 12.07
CA GLN A 390 1.74 -43.45 11.27
C GLN A 390 1.00 -44.57 10.51
N SER A 391 0.03 -45.23 11.15
CA SER A 391 -0.81 -46.26 10.50
C SER A 391 -1.62 -45.68 9.34
N ARG A 392 -2.23 -44.50 9.50
CA ARG A 392 -2.97 -43.80 8.43
C ARG A 392 -2.05 -43.36 7.28
N THR A 393 -0.85 -42.88 7.58
CA THR A 393 0.14 -42.55 6.55
C THR A 393 0.56 -43.79 5.76
N LEU A 394 0.73 -44.94 6.41
CA LEU A 394 1.01 -46.22 5.76
C LEU A 394 -0.18 -46.73 4.93
N GLU A 395 -1.41 -46.56 5.39
CA GLU A 395 -2.63 -46.92 4.64
C GLU A 395 -2.80 -46.05 3.38
N ALA A 396 -2.55 -44.74 3.50
CA ALA A 396 -2.54 -43.81 2.38
C ALA A 396 -1.41 -44.11 1.38
N LYS A 397 -0.17 -44.38 1.86
CA LYS A 397 0.94 -44.81 1.00
C LYS A 397 0.66 -46.14 0.31
N ALA A 398 0.11 -47.13 1.02
CA ALA A 398 -0.29 -48.41 0.44
C ALA A 398 -1.26 -48.22 -0.74
N SER A 399 -2.18 -47.27 -0.63
CA SER A 399 -3.17 -46.94 -1.67
C SER A 399 -2.62 -46.12 -2.85
N LEU A 400 -1.34 -45.74 -2.81
CA LEU A 400 -0.64 -44.99 -3.87
C LEU A 400 0.52 -45.79 -4.50
N GLU A 401 1.06 -46.77 -3.77
CA GLU A 401 2.26 -47.52 -4.15
C GLU A 401 1.95 -48.96 -4.59
N SER A 402 0.73 -49.48 -4.34
CA SER A 402 0.36 -50.88 -4.59
C SER A 402 0.44 -51.28 -6.06
N GLU A 403 -0.12 -50.48 -6.98
CA GLU A 403 -0.03 -50.72 -8.43
C GLU A 403 1.44 -50.69 -8.90
N SER A 404 2.23 -49.70 -8.45
CA SER A 404 3.66 -49.63 -8.77
C SER A 404 4.46 -50.80 -8.19
N ALA A 405 4.07 -51.35 -7.03
CA ALA A 405 4.70 -52.54 -6.46
C ALA A 405 4.36 -53.82 -7.23
N ILE A 406 3.17 -53.90 -7.86
CA ILE A 406 2.82 -54.96 -8.80
C ILE A 406 3.65 -54.82 -10.09
N ASP A 407 3.66 -53.63 -10.70
CA ASP A 407 4.42 -53.34 -11.92
C ASP A 407 5.91 -53.64 -11.76
N GLU A 408 6.53 -53.16 -10.67
CA GLU A 408 7.95 -53.35 -10.43
C GLU A 408 8.28 -54.85 -10.26
N ALA A 409 7.38 -55.63 -9.66
CA ALA A 409 7.52 -57.09 -9.57
C ALA A 409 7.35 -57.77 -10.94
N ILE A 410 6.40 -57.33 -11.77
CA ILE A 410 6.19 -57.84 -13.13
C ILE A 410 7.43 -57.53 -13.98
N HIS A 411 7.90 -56.28 -14.00
CA HIS A 411 9.12 -55.88 -14.69
C HIS A 411 10.34 -56.70 -14.21
N LYS A 412 10.55 -56.81 -12.89
CA LYS A 412 11.69 -57.53 -12.30
C LYS A 412 11.68 -59.03 -12.57
N VAL A 413 10.53 -59.69 -12.64
CA VAL A 413 10.44 -61.15 -12.78
C VAL A 413 10.13 -61.60 -14.22
N VAL A 414 9.23 -60.92 -14.92
CA VAL A 414 8.78 -61.27 -16.29
C VAL A 414 9.67 -60.67 -17.38
N LYS A 415 10.44 -59.61 -17.07
CA LYS A 415 11.41 -58.95 -17.96
C LYS A 415 10.80 -58.29 -19.21
N ILE A 416 9.59 -57.76 -19.08
CA ILE A 416 8.93 -56.89 -20.05
C ILE A 416 9.11 -55.41 -19.66
N SER A 417 8.95 -54.47 -20.59
CA SER A 417 9.06 -53.03 -20.32
C SER A 417 7.84 -52.48 -19.57
N GLN A 418 7.93 -51.25 -19.05
CA GLN A 418 6.75 -50.58 -18.47
C GLN A 418 5.67 -50.37 -19.54
N GLU A 419 6.05 -50.00 -20.76
CA GLU A 419 5.13 -49.85 -21.90
C GLU A 419 4.40 -51.17 -22.21
N ASP A 420 5.07 -52.33 -22.12
CA ASP A 420 4.42 -53.64 -22.25
C ASP A 420 3.44 -53.94 -21.08
N ILE A 421 3.71 -53.44 -19.88
CA ILE A 421 2.88 -53.62 -18.69
C ILE A 421 1.63 -52.76 -18.78
N ASP A 422 1.78 -51.49 -19.14
CA ASP A 422 0.66 -50.56 -19.32
C ASP A 422 -0.24 -51.00 -20.49
N ASN A 423 0.35 -51.43 -21.61
CA ASN A 423 -0.39 -52.08 -22.70
C ASN A 423 -1.13 -53.34 -22.23
N MET A 424 -0.57 -54.11 -21.29
CA MET A 424 -1.24 -55.30 -20.74
C MET A 424 -2.42 -54.93 -19.85
N LYS A 425 -2.29 -53.91 -18.98
CA LYS A 425 -3.43 -53.37 -18.21
C LYS A 425 -4.55 -52.89 -19.12
N GLU A 426 -4.22 -52.17 -20.19
CA GLU A 426 -5.21 -51.58 -21.11
C GLU A 426 -5.84 -52.62 -22.04
N ASN A 427 -5.11 -53.64 -22.53
CA ASN A 427 -5.60 -54.55 -23.58
C ASN A 427 -5.90 -55.97 -23.09
N ASP A 428 -5.23 -56.46 -22.04
CA ASP A 428 -5.34 -57.82 -21.50
C ASP A 428 -5.32 -57.82 -19.94
N PRO A 429 -6.27 -57.11 -19.29
CA PRO A 429 -6.27 -56.93 -17.83
C PRO A 429 -6.40 -58.24 -17.06
N GLY A 430 -7.04 -59.26 -17.66
CA GLY A 430 -7.13 -60.60 -17.09
C GLY A 430 -5.76 -61.27 -16.95
N ARG A 431 -4.89 -61.15 -17.96
CA ARG A 431 -3.52 -61.65 -17.92
C ARG A 431 -2.63 -60.83 -17.00
N TYR A 432 -2.80 -59.50 -16.95
CA TYR A 432 -2.11 -58.66 -15.96
C TYR A 432 -2.41 -59.17 -14.54
N ALA A 433 -3.69 -59.39 -14.22
CA ALA A 433 -4.12 -59.93 -12.94
C ALA A 433 -3.59 -61.36 -12.67
N GLU A 434 -3.60 -62.27 -13.65
CA GLU A 434 -3.06 -63.64 -13.49
C GLU A 434 -1.56 -63.63 -13.16
N ILE A 435 -0.79 -62.77 -13.82
CA ILE A 435 0.64 -62.60 -13.55
C ILE A 435 0.85 -62.02 -12.15
N ALA A 436 0.07 -60.99 -11.77
CA ALA A 436 0.14 -60.37 -10.46
C ALA A 436 -0.22 -61.36 -9.32
N ASP A 437 -1.30 -62.13 -9.45
CA ASP A 437 -1.69 -63.21 -8.52
C ASP A 437 -0.55 -64.24 -8.32
N ARG A 438 0.12 -64.62 -9.42
CA ARG A 438 1.25 -65.54 -9.39
C ARG A 438 2.48 -64.95 -8.70
N LEU A 439 2.71 -63.64 -8.79
CA LEU A 439 3.82 -62.96 -8.10
C LEU A 439 3.50 -62.72 -6.62
N LEU A 440 2.26 -62.37 -6.30
CA LEU A 440 1.73 -62.24 -4.94
C LEU A 440 1.89 -63.55 -4.16
N SER A 441 1.37 -64.65 -4.71
CA SER A 441 1.43 -65.99 -4.10
C SER A 441 2.85 -66.56 -3.99
N GLN A 442 3.80 -66.07 -4.78
CA GLN A 442 5.23 -66.40 -4.69
C GLN A 442 6.04 -65.47 -3.76
N GLY A 443 5.40 -64.46 -3.13
CA GLY A 443 6.08 -63.47 -2.30
C GLY A 443 7.11 -62.65 -3.08
N LYS A 444 6.77 -62.24 -4.32
CA LYS A 444 7.64 -61.44 -5.21
C LYS A 444 7.29 -59.96 -5.27
N ILE A 445 6.08 -59.60 -4.83
CA ILE A 445 5.68 -58.20 -4.66
C ILE A 445 6.26 -57.68 -3.34
N SER A 446 6.78 -56.47 -3.35
CA SER A 446 7.28 -55.81 -2.14
C SER A 446 6.12 -55.28 -1.31
N PHE A 447 6.11 -55.56 0.00
CA PHE A 447 5.19 -54.91 0.95
C PHE A 447 5.88 -53.81 1.76
N LYS A 448 6.93 -53.20 1.21
CA LYS A 448 7.68 -52.12 1.86
C LYS A 448 7.37 -50.78 1.24
N THR A 449 7.10 -49.80 2.10
CA THR A 449 6.90 -48.39 1.75
C THR A 449 8.14 -47.60 2.14
N GLU A 450 8.48 -46.60 1.33
CA GLU A 450 9.46 -45.59 1.71
C GLU A 450 8.75 -44.40 2.37
N LEU A 451 9.06 -44.14 3.63
CA LEU A 451 8.61 -42.93 4.34
C LEU A 451 9.74 -41.92 4.37
N THR A 452 9.54 -40.76 3.76
CA THR A 452 10.30 -39.55 4.10
C THR A 452 10.10 -39.24 5.58
N LEU A 453 11.17 -38.87 6.28
CA LEU A 453 11.08 -38.45 7.67
C LEU A 453 10.26 -37.15 7.81
N ASP A 454 9.58 -36.98 8.94
CA ASP A 454 8.89 -35.72 9.24
C ASP A 454 9.89 -34.57 9.49
N SER A 455 9.37 -33.35 9.63
CA SER A 455 10.18 -32.15 9.86
C SER A 455 10.98 -32.20 11.16
N ASP A 456 10.47 -32.83 12.23
CA ASP A 456 11.16 -32.90 13.51
C ASP A 456 12.37 -33.86 13.47
N HIS A 457 12.23 -34.98 12.78
CA HIS A 457 13.31 -35.92 12.51
C HIS A 457 14.31 -35.38 11.47
N THR A 458 13.83 -34.69 10.44
CA THR A 458 14.66 -34.04 9.42
C THR A 458 15.51 -32.93 10.05
N ASP A 459 14.92 -32.04 10.84
CA ASP A 459 15.65 -31.04 11.65
C ASP A 459 16.71 -31.70 12.56
N ALA A 460 16.38 -32.83 13.19
CA ALA A 460 17.30 -33.53 14.08
C ALA A 460 18.52 -34.10 13.33
N LEU A 461 18.33 -34.57 12.09
CA LEU A 461 19.43 -35.01 11.23
C LEU A 461 20.24 -33.84 10.68
N ILE A 462 19.60 -32.74 10.24
CA ILE A 462 20.28 -31.54 9.77
C ILE A 462 21.12 -30.92 10.90
N ALA A 463 20.56 -30.70 12.09
CA ALA A 463 21.30 -30.17 13.24
C ALA A 463 22.50 -31.05 13.59
N LYS A 464 22.34 -32.38 13.54
CA LYS A 464 23.42 -33.35 13.77
C LYS A 464 24.51 -33.29 12.71
N GLU A 465 24.17 -33.17 11.43
CA GLU A 465 25.16 -33.09 10.34
C GLU A 465 25.90 -31.74 10.34
N LEU A 466 25.20 -30.65 10.71
CA LEU A 466 25.80 -29.33 10.93
C LEU A 466 26.56 -29.21 12.27
N GLY A 467 26.48 -30.22 13.15
CA GLY A 467 27.21 -30.30 14.42
C GLY A 467 26.67 -29.41 15.54
N MET A 468 25.38 -29.05 15.51
CA MET A 468 24.72 -28.07 16.40
C MET A 468 23.47 -28.63 17.10
N SER A 469 22.80 -27.82 17.93
CA SER A 469 21.50 -28.19 18.51
C SER A 469 20.33 -27.86 17.57
N ARG A 470 19.14 -28.44 17.86
CA ARG A 470 17.89 -28.07 17.17
C ARG A 470 17.39 -26.65 17.49
N GLU A 471 17.97 -25.99 18.50
CA GLU A 471 17.66 -24.60 18.83
C GLU A 471 18.52 -23.66 17.97
N ASP A 472 19.84 -23.89 17.90
CA ASP A 472 20.78 -23.17 17.03
C ASP A 472 20.41 -23.27 15.53
N LEU A 473 19.79 -24.38 15.12
CA LEU A 473 19.32 -24.60 13.75
C LEU A 473 18.30 -23.54 13.29
N ARG A 474 17.57 -22.91 14.21
CA ARG A 474 16.61 -21.83 13.89
C ARG A 474 17.32 -20.55 13.48
N GLU A 475 18.38 -20.20 14.19
CA GLU A 475 19.21 -19.00 14.01
C GLU A 475 20.36 -19.20 13.00
N THR A 476 20.30 -20.28 12.22
CA THR A 476 21.22 -20.62 11.14
C THR A 476 20.62 -20.18 9.80
N PRO A 477 21.40 -19.59 8.87
CA PRO A 477 20.95 -19.27 7.52
C PRO A 477 20.33 -20.47 6.78
N GLN A 478 19.31 -20.23 5.96
CA GLN A 478 18.55 -21.30 5.31
C GLN A 478 19.42 -22.12 4.34
N PHE A 479 20.25 -21.47 3.52
CA PHE A 479 21.10 -22.17 2.56
C PHE A 479 22.02 -23.23 3.20
N LEU A 480 22.53 -22.99 4.42
CA LEU A 480 23.34 -23.98 5.15
C LEU A 480 22.54 -25.23 5.56
N LYS A 481 21.23 -25.08 5.83
CA LYS A 481 20.32 -26.20 6.10
C LYS A 481 20.01 -26.94 4.81
N ASP A 482 19.85 -26.22 3.71
CA ASP A 482 19.57 -26.80 2.39
C ASP A 482 20.78 -27.60 1.87
N LEU A 483 22.01 -27.14 2.09
CA LEU A 483 23.23 -27.92 1.84
C LEU A 483 23.25 -29.23 2.64
N ALA A 484 22.88 -29.19 3.93
CA ALA A 484 22.79 -30.38 4.78
C ALA A 484 21.64 -31.32 4.40
N TYR A 485 20.48 -30.77 4.05
CA TYR A 485 19.34 -31.53 3.53
C TYR A 485 19.73 -32.25 2.22
N ASN A 486 20.32 -31.53 1.26
CA ASN A 486 20.75 -32.08 -0.03
C ASN A 486 21.79 -33.18 0.15
N LYS A 487 22.72 -33.03 1.10
CA LYS A 487 23.66 -34.09 1.48
C LYS A 487 22.93 -35.32 2.01
N LEU A 488 22.10 -35.15 3.04
CA LEU A 488 21.37 -36.25 3.68
C LEU A 488 20.41 -36.94 2.71
N GLN A 489 19.84 -36.22 1.75
CA GLN A 489 19.04 -36.78 0.66
C GLN A 489 19.89 -37.62 -0.29
N GLY A 490 21.06 -37.12 -0.72
CA GLY A 490 22.02 -37.86 -1.55
C GLY A 490 22.62 -39.10 -0.88
N GLU A 491 22.71 -39.11 0.46
CA GLU A 491 23.09 -40.27 1.27
C GLU A 491 21.90 -41.22 1.57
N GLY A 492 20.67 -40.88 1.15
CA GLY A 492 19.46 -41.64 1.44
C GLY A 492 18.99 -41.60 2.91
N ALA A 493 19.58 -40.72 3.72
CA ALA A 493 19.37 -40.65 5.18
C ALA A 493 18.05 -39.98 5.60
N LEU A 494 17.36 -39.30 4.68
CA LEU A 494 16.07 -38.64 4.93
C LEU A 494 14.84 -39.54 4.71
N ALA A 495 15.06 -40.80 4.35
CA ALA A 495 14.01 -41.78 4.10
C ALA A 495 14.24 -43.07 4.87
N ILE A 496 13.15 -43.74 5.28
CA ILE A 496 13.18 -45.06 5.90
C ILE A 496 12.27 -46.02 5.14
N THR A 497 12.84 -47.15 4.72
CA THR A 497 12.08 -48.25 4.11
C THR A 497 11.54 -49.16 5.21
N ILE A 498 10.22 -49.19 5.42
CA ILE A 498 9.58 -50.03 6.44
C ILE A 498 8.53 -50.97 5.86
N ASP A 499 8.30 -52.11 6.52
CA ASP A 499 7.23 -53.04 6.17
C ASP A 499 5.86 -52.39 6.41
N ASN A 500 5.04 -52.29 5.36
CA ASN A 500 3.73 -51.67 5.39
C ASN A 500 2.64 -52.75 5.52
N PRO A 501 1.94 -52.84 6.66
CA PRO A 501 0.96 -53.91 6.90
C PRO A 501 -0.27 -53.81 6.00
N HIS A 502 -0.57 -52.62 5.45
CA HIS A 502 -1.73 -52.37 4.60
C HIS A 502 -1.47 -52.70 3.12
N MET A 503 -0.20 -52.70 2.69
CA MET A 503 0.20 -52.88 1.28
C MET A 503 -0.34 -54.18 0.68
N LYS A 504 -0.29 -55.29 1.44
CA LYS A 504 -0.81 -56.57 0.97
C LYS A 504 -2.30 -56.53 0.64
N GLY A 505 -3.09 -55.81 1.46
CA GLY A 505 -4.52 -55.64 1.23
C GLY A 505 -4.81 -54.84 -0.04
N LYS A 506 -4.08 -53.74 -0.26
CA LYS A 506 -4.23 -52.91 -1.48
C LYS A 506 -3.79 -53.64 -2.75
N VAL A 507 -2.69 -54.39 -2.71
CA VAL A 507 -2.31 -55.29 -3.81
C VAL A 507 -3.39 -56.35 -4.08
N GLU A 508 -4.07 -56.88 -3.06
CA GLU A 508 -5.18 -57.84 -3.24
C GLU A 508 -6.46 -57.19 -3.79
N GLU A 509 -6.74 -55.93 -3.44
CA GLU A 509 -7.82 -55.11 -4.01
C GLU A 509 -7.56 -54.77 -5.50
N ASP A 510 -6.38 -54.24 -5.83
CA ASP A 510 -6.01 -53.81 -7.19
C ASP A 510 -6.03 -54.98 -8.18
N ILE A 511 -5.49 -56.14 -7.79
CA ILE A 511 -5.55 -57.34 -8.63
C ILE A 511 -7.01 -57.76 -8.86
N SER A 512 -7.91 -57.59 -7.88
CA SER A 512 -9.34 -57.86 -8.08
C SER A 512 -9.98 -56.89 -9.07
N TYR A 513 -9.66 -55.60 -9.00
CA TYR A 513 -10.15 -54.60 -9.94
C TYR A 513 -9.87 -54.98 -11.40
N TYR A 514 -8.64 -55.38 -11.74
CA TYR A 514 -8.32 -55.84 -13.10
C TYR A 514 -9.00 -57.17 -13.47
N ARG A 515 -9.23 -58.09 -12.52
CA ARG A 515 -10.06 -59.29 -12.77
C ARG A 515 -11.52 -58.95 -13.05
N ASP A 516 -12.04 -57.84 -12.52
CA ASP A 516 -13.43 -57.42 -12.74
C ASP A 516 -13.60 -56.67 -14.07
N ILE A 517 -12.67 -55.78 -14.45
CA ILE A 517 -12.62 -55.17 -15.81
C ILE A 517 -12.62 -56.26 -16.90
N ALA A 518 -11.85 -57.33 -16.71
CA ALA A 518 -11.78 -58.43 -17.67
C ALA A 518 -13.16 -59.07 -17.93
N LYS A 519 -13.97 -59.27 -16.89
CA LYS A 519 -15.34 -59.82 -17.00
C LYS A 519 -16.30 -58.84 -17.65
N GLU A 520 -16.18 -57.55 -17.33
CA GLU A 520 -17.02 -56.50 -17.92
C GLU A 520 -16.80 -56.44 -19.43
N ARG A 521 -15.54 -56.51 -19.90
CA ARG A 521 -15.22 -56.58 -21.34
C ARG A 521 -15.70 -57.87 -22.01
N GLU A 522 -15.60 -59.03 -21.34
CA GLU A 522 -16.20 -60.28 -21.84
C GLU A 522 -17.72 -60.15 -22.01
N HIS A 523 -18.39 -59.37 -21.14
CA HIS A 523 -19.81 -59.05 -21.28
C HIS A 523 -20.10 -58.02 -22.38
N GLU A 524 -19.30 -56.96 -22.54
CA GLU A 524 -19.47 -55.94 -23.59
C GLU A 524 -19.29 -56.52 -25.00
N ILE A 525 -18.25 -57.34 -25.22
CA ILE A 525 -18.02 -58.05 -26.49
C ILE A 525 -19.19 -59.02 -26.81
N SER A 526 -19.84 -59.55 -25.78
CA SER A 526 -21.06 -60.35 -25.92
C SER A 526 -22.35 -59.52 -26.10
N ALA A 527 -22.30 -58.21 -25.79
CA ALA A 527 -23.42 -57.28 -25.86
C ALA A 527 -23.47 -56.48 -27.18
N GLU A 528 -22.33 -56.17 -27.81
CA GLU A 528 -22.25 -55.41 -29.09
C GLU A 528 -22.74 -56.18 -30.34
N ASN A 529 -23.50 -57.27 -30.17
CA ASN A 529 -24.25 -57.93 -31.24
C ASN A 529 -25.80 -57.74 -31.15
N PRO A 530 -26.37 -56.54 -30.87
CA PRO A 530 -27.81 -56.32 -30.96
C PRO A 530 -28.22 -55.99 -32.41
N LYS A 531 -29.45 -56.32 -32.79
CA LYS A 531 -29.97 -56.05 -34.15
C LYS A 531 -30.52 -54.62 -34.30
N GLU A 532 -30.44 -54.13 -35.54
CA GLU A 532 -30.68 -52.73 -35.97
C GLU A 532 -32.09 -52.18 -35.67
N ALA A 533 -32.17 -50.86 -35.37
CA ALA A 533 -33.38 -50.01 -35.43
C ALA A 533 -33.00 -48.50 -35.53
N GLU A 534 -33.85 -47.65 -36.10
CA GLU A 534 -33.54 -46.24 -36.49
C GLU A 534 -34.31 -45.14 -35.68
N PRO A 535 -33.91 -43.83 -35.70
CA PRO A 535 -34.52 -42.71 -34.92
C PRO A 535 -35.06 -41.48 -35.72
N GLU A 536 -35.76 -40.52 -35.06
CA GLU A 536 -36.22 -39.20 -35.59
C GLU A 536 -36.12 -38.02 -34.55
N SER A 537 -36.34 -36.74 -34.94
CA SER A 537 -36.25 -35.47 -34.13
C SER A 537 -37.51 -34.54 -34.29
N ASP A 538 -37.66 -33.24 -33.91
CA ASP A 538 -36.78 -32.09 -33.53
C ASP A 538 -37.56 -30.93 -32.79
N ALA A 539 -36.90 -29.88 -32.22
CA ALA A 539 -37.56 -28.69 -31.60
C ALA A 539 -36.67 -27.44 -31.25
N THR A 540 -37.22 -26.20 -31.25
CA THR A 540 -36.53 -24.90 -30.89
C THR A 540 -37.45 -23.76 -30.28
N PRO A 541 -36.91 -22.66 -29.64
CA PRO A 541 -37.67 -21.71 -28.75
C PRO A 541 -37.63 -20.15 -29.04
N GLN A 542 -38.13 -19.28 -28.11
CA GLN A 542 -38.38 -17.80 -28.24
C GLN A 542 -38.00 -16.88 -27.01
N ALA A 543 -38.27 -15.55 -27.02
CA ALA A 543 -37.76 -14.48 -26.09
C ALA A 543 -38.76 -13.31 -25.67
N PRO A 544 -38.44 -12.40 -24.68
CA PRO A 544 -39.44 -11.56 -23.91
C PRO A 544 -39.31 -9.97 -23.93
N MET A 545 -40.01 -9.25 -23.02
CA MET A 545 -40.33 -7.76 -23.00
C MET A 545 -39.91 -6.93 -21.73
N ALA A 546 -40.29 -5.63 -21.61
CA ALA A 546 -39.89 -4.62 -20.58
C ALA A 546 -41.06 -3.74 -19.97
N ALA A 547 -40.78 -2.82 -18.99
CA ALA A 547 -41.78 -2.09 -18.15
C ALA A 547 -41.40 -0.64 -17.69
N THR A 548 -42.30 0.12 -17.00
CA THR A 548 -42.17 1.56 -16.63
C THR A 548 -42.94 2.02 -15.35
N GLY A 549 -42.57 3.18 -14.74
CA GLY A 549 -43.49 4.11 -14.01
C GLY A 549 -43.14 4.62 -12.58
N ALA A 550 -42.99 5.95 -12.38
CA ALA A 550 -42.99 6.67 -11.08
C ALA A 550 -43.07 8.24 -11.22
N TYR A 551 -43.28 8.97 -10.12
CA TYR A 551 -43.05 10.44 -9.89
C TYR A 551 -44.12 11.54 -10.18
N ASP A 552 -45.43 11.26 -10.21
CA ASP A 552 -46.46 12.31 -10.48
C ASP A 552 -46.72 13.37 -9.37
N TYR A 553 -46.13 13.25 -8.16
CA TYR A 553 -46.59 14.00 -6.97
C TYR A 553 -46.03 15.44 -6.82
N LEU A 554 -45.12 15.90 -7.67
CA LEU A 554 -44.38 17.17 -7.51
C LEU A 554 -45.06 18.40 -8.14
N ARG A 555 -46.38 18.41 -8.30
CA ARG A 555 -47.15 19.50 -8.93
C ARG A 555 -48.30 19.99 -8.05
N SER A 556 -48.04 21.02 -7.23
CA SER A 556 -49.05 21.72 -6.43
C SER A 556 -49.16 23.20 -6.82
N ALA A 557 -50.38 23.73 -6.83
CA ALA A 557 -50.66 25.09 -7.28
C ALA A 557 -50.39 26.16 -6.19
N ALA A 558 -50.17 27.40 -6.62
CA ALA A 558 -49.83 28.54 -5.76
C ALA A 558 -50.93 28.90 -4.74
N GLN A 559 -50.50 29.39 -3.57
CA GLN A 559 -51.37 29.98 -2.53
C GLN A 559 -51.07 31.48 -2.34
N PRO A 560 -52.02 32.30 -1.84
CA PRO A 560 -51.78 33.72 -1.57
C PRO A 560 -50.80 33.97 -0.42
N ASP A 561 -50.05 35.07 -0.49
CA ASP A 561 -49.10 35.50 0.54
C ASP A 561 -49.79 35.94 1.84
N ALA A 562 -49.20 35.54 2.98
CA ALA A 562 -49.67 35.84 4.34
C ALA A 562 -48.70 36.77 5.12
N GLY A 563 -47.56 37.15 4.53
CA GLY A 563 -46.62 38.11 5.12
C GLY A 563 -45.85 37.64 6.36
N ASP A 564 -45.89 36.35 6.69
CA ASP A 564 -45.32 35.78 7.93
C ASP A 564 -43.81 35.44 7.84
N GLY A 565 -43.13 35.93 6.81
CA GLY A 565 -41.68 35.79 6.61
C GLY A 565 -41.21 34.44 6.09
N LYS A 566 -42.12 33.48 5.83
CA LYS A 566 -41.73 32.18 5.25
C LYS A 566 -41.23 32.32 3.81
N PRO A 567 -40.22 31.55 3.39
CA PRO A 567 -39.76 31.54 2.01
C PRO A 567 -40.80 30.90 1.09
N GLN A 568 -41.07 31.55 -0.04
CA GLN A 568 -41.90 31.01 -1.12
C GLN A 568 -41.06 30.88 -2.39
N ILE A 569 -41.25 29.78 -3.12
CA ILE A 569 -40.57 29.48 -4.40
C ILE A 569 -41.65 29.31 -5.47
N ASN A 570 -41.59 30.12 -6.54
CA ASN A 570 -42.41 29.89 -7.73
C ASN A 570 -41.61 29.09 -8.77
N LEU A 571 -42.22 28.04 -9.33
CA LEU A 571 -41.65 27.18 -10.37
C LEU A 571 -42.42 27.24 -11.70
N HIS A 572 -43.43 28.12 -11.83
CA HIS A 572 -44.24 28.23 -13.04
C HIS A 572 -43.71 29.22 -14.09
N ASP A 573 -42.86 30.17 -13.72
CA ASP A 573 -42.24 31.11 -14.66
C ASP A 573 -40.99 30.46 -15.28
N GLY A 574 -41.16 29.93 -16.49
CA GLY A 574 -40.35 28.86 -17.12
C GLY A 574 -38.91 29.16 -17.53
N ASP A 575 -38.23 30.12 -16.88
CA ASP A 575 -36.77 30.33 -16.98
C ASP A 575 -36.14 30.88 -15.67
N SER A 576 -36.90 31.06 -14.58
CA SER A 576 -36.33 31.54 -13.31
C SER A 576 -37.12 31.13 -12.06
N ALA A 577 -36.52 30.30 -11.21
CA ALA A 577 -37.04 29.98 -9.89
C ALA A 577 -36.80 31.15 -8.91
N ALA A 578 -37.79 32.03 -8.73
CA ALA A 578 -37.68 33.19 -7.84
C ALA A 578 -38.06 32.81 -6.39
N MET A 579 -37.14 33.05 -5.44
CA MET A 579 -37.38 32.88 -4.00
C MET A 579 -37.65 34.22 -3.32
N ARG A 580 -38.79 34.32 -2.62
CA ARG A 580 -39.21 35.53 -1.90
C ARG A 580 -39.35 35.27 -0.41
N ILE A 581 -38.98 36.26 0.41
CA ILE A 581 -39.02 36.22 1.88
C ILE A 581 -39.74 37.50 2.35
N GLY A 582 -40.89 37.36 3.02
CA GLY A 582 -41.68 38.50 3.49
C GLY A 582 -42.04 39.50 2.38
N GLY A 583 -42.35 39.00 1.18
CA GLY A 583 -42.67 39.81 -0.01
C GLY A 583 -41.46 40.37 -0.78
N LEU A 584 -40.24 40.41 -0.21
CA LEU A 584 -39.03 40.85 -0.90
C LEU A 584 -38.37 39.72 -1.70
N GLN A 585 -37.55 40.05 -2.70
CA GLN A 585 -36.62 39.07 -3.29
C GLN A 585 -35.55 38.70 -2.26
N ALA A 586 -35.12 37.43 -2.21
CA ALA A 586 -34.16 36.96 -1.20
C ALA A 586 -32.87 37.80 -1.13
N GLY A 587 -32.31 38.20 -2.28
CA GLY A 587 -31.13 39.07 -2.33
C GLY A 587 -31.35 40.47 -1.73
N GLU A 588 -32.54 41.07 -1.93
CA GLU A 588 -32.88 42.34 -1.28
C GLU A 588 -33.06 42.18 0.24
N TYR A 589 -33.62 41.05 0.68
CA TYR A 589 -33.81 40.74 2.08
C TYR A 589 -32.47 40.62 2.82
N PHE A 590 -31.52 39.85 2.28
CA PHE A 590 -30.19 39.70 2.90
C PHE A 590 -29.36 40.98 2.84
N ALA A 591 -29.43 41.76 1.75
CA ALA A 591 -28.78 43.07 1.69
C ALA A 591 -29.28 44.04 2.78
N LEU A 592 -30.56 43.98 3.14
CA LEU A 592 -31.14 44.77 4.24
C LEU A 592 -30.78 44.30 5.65
N GLN A 593 -30.30 43.06 5.81
CA GLN A 593 -29.77 42.56 7.09
C GLN A 593 -28.27 42.81 7.23
N ALA A 594 -27.53 42.86 6.12
CA ALA A 594 -26.08 43.03 6.11
C ALA A 594 -25.61 44.49 6.29
N ASP A 595 -26.41 45.48 5.88
CA ASP A 595 -26.07 46.91 5.97
C ASP A 595 -27.09 47.70 6.83
N PRO A 596 -26.71 48.10 8.06
CA PRO A 596 -27.55 48.90 8.96
C PRO A 596 -27.94 50.28 8.41
N VAL A 597 -27.15 50.85 7.48
CA VAL A 597 -27.42 52.16 6.87
C VAL A 597 -28.50 52.03 5.79
N LEU A 598 -28.45 50.99 4.95
CA LEU A 598 -29.52 50.67 4.01
C LEU A 598 -30.85 50.37 4.73
N ALA A 599 -30.80 49.65 5.86
CA ALA A 599 -31.97 49.41 6.69
C ALA A 599 -32.62 50.71 7.20
N GLN A 600 -31.82 51.66 7.70
CA GLN A 600 -32.31 52.98 8.15
C GLN A 600 -32.84 53.83 6.98
N GLN A 601 -32.18 53.83 5.82
CA GLN A 601 -32.64 54.60 4.65
C GLN A 601 -34.01 54.13 4.12
N LYS A 602 -34.33 52.83 4.21
CA LYS A 602 -35.64 52.28 3.78
C LYS A 602 -36.75 52.49 4.83
N ALA A 603 -36.40 52.81 6.09
CA ALA A 603 -37.34 53.08 7.18
C ALA A 603 -37.87 54.53 7.23
N ALA A 604 -37.24 55.47 6.53
CA ALA A 604 -37.76 56.83 6.38
C ALA A 604 -39.03 56.84 5.51
N PRO A 605 -40.14 57.47 5.97
CA PRO A 605 -41.38 57.50 5.20
C PRO A 605 -41.20 58.30 3.90
N ARG A 606 -41.49 57.68 2.76
CA ARG A 606 -41.47 58.36 1.46
C ARG A 606 -42.49 59.52 1.47
N PRO A 607 -42.10 60.74 1.06
CA PRO A 607 -43.09 61.80 0.83
C PRO A 607 -44.02 61.40 -0.31
N ALA A 608 -45.29 61.82 -0.22
CA ALA A 608 -46.29 61.52 -1.23
C ALA A 608 -45.89 62.12 -2.60
N PRO A 609 -46.19 61.43 -3.72
CA PRO A 609 -45.85 61.94 -5.05
C PRO A 609 -46.63 63.22 -5.36
N ALA A 610 -45.93 64.26 -5.80
CA ALA A 610 -46.56 65.51 -6.25
C ALA A 610 -47.30 65.32 -7.58
N GLU A 611 -48.48 65.94 -7.72
CA GLU A 611 -49.27 65.90 -8.94
C GLU A 611 -48.49 66.49 -10.13
N GLN A 612 -48.27 65.68 -11.17
CA GLN A 612 -47.66 66.15 -12.41
C GLN A 612 -48.69 66.94 -13.23
N LYS A 613 -48.53 68.27 -13.27
CA LYS A 613 -49.18 69.08 -14.31
C LYS A 613 -48.62 68.70 -15.69
N PRO A 614 -49.46 68.56 -16.73
CA PRO A 614 -49.00 68.25 -18.08
C PRO A 614 -48.17 69.40 -18.66
N ALA A 615 -47.03 69.06 -19.27
CA ALA A 615 -46.18 70.02 -19.96
C ALA A 615 -46.78 70.40 -21.35
N PRO A 616 -46.62 71.64 -21.82
CA PRO A 616 -47.16 72.07 -23.11
C PRO A 616 -46.40 71.49 -24.30
N ALA A 617 -47.13 71.20 -25.40
CA ALA A 617 -46.55 70.63 -26.61
C ALA A 617 -45.62 71.62 -27.34
N VAL A 618 -44.37 71.19 -27.59
CA VAL A 618 -43.37 71.96 -28.33
C VAL A 618 -43.53 71.71 -29.84
N ARG A 619 -43.57 72.79 -30.64
CA ARG A 619 -43.57 72.72 -32.11
C ARG A 619 -42.15 72.48 -32.65
N PRO A 620 -41.99 71.77 -33.78
CA PRO A 620 -40.68 71.63 -34.44
C PRO A 620 -40.20 72.96 -35.03
N GLN A 621 -38.86 73.13 -35.09
CA GLN A 621 -38.18 74.16 -35.88
C GLN A 621 -37.24 73.52 -36.92
N PRO A 622 -36.87 74.26 -37.99
CA PRO A 622 -36.39 73.66 -39.24
C PRO A 622 -34.86 73.50 -39.34
N THR A 623 -34.45 72.88 -40.46
CA THR A 623 -33.10 72.45 -40.80
C THR A 623 -32.17 73.52 -41.39
N ALA A 624 -30.86 73.28 -41.23
CA ALA A 624 -29.73 73.83 -42.01
C ALA A 624 -29.38 75.33 -41.74
N ALA A 625 -28.16 75.82 -42.04
CA ALA A 625 -27.04 75.21 -42.78
C ALA A 625 -25.67 75.78 -42.33
N LEU A 626 -24.62 74.95 -42.37
CA LEU A 626 -23.36 75.16 -43.14
C LEU A 626 -22.42 73.95 -42.99
#